data_AF-A0A1E4HCW3-F1
#
_entry.id   AF-A0A1E4HCW3-F1
#
_cell.length_a   1.000
_cell.length_b   1.000
_cell.length_c   1.000
_cell.angle_alpha   90.00
_cell.angle_beta   90.00
_cell.angle_gamma   90.00
#
_symmetry.space_group_name_H-M   'P 1'
#
loop_
_entity.id
_entity.type
_entity.pdbx_description
1 polymer ?
#
loop_
_entity_poly.entity_id
_entity_poly.type
_entity_poly.pdbx_seq_one_letter_code
_entity_poly.pdbx_strand_id
1 'polypeptide(L)'
;MGRVCKEVQDWVEEQVEKPIETWVNQLQKVCEEQDCNWWCLCCNKWLCWMTWVLVKVVTFVVVTVGKWVTRVVCEMVNVVLDAIGFLVEMVLSIPILGGILRTIINWVTEVIWRLVGLFDFLGSLLGIRLRKKMYFGVVVPSVNGRPIVTDADIQRQVDAAIDLYDRLCNIRMIFTGICHTDVAAPDDGLVVGCDGGGFFSDWWVGGSYFEFASATCKPKDSFRRLIGLGAEIIVFIVRDVTPSGTNGCSFASTHNYVVIEAKPTDQAFVAAHEMGHACWLPHDSDTANLMNPVTPVANPVLTNVQIALVRWSKHCVYF
;
A
#
# COMPACT_ATOMS: atom_id res chain seq x y z
N MET A 1 6.87 -10.47 -8.89
CA MET A 1 5.78 -9.70 -9.53
C MET A 1 5.43 -8.52 -8.64
N GLY A 2 5.59 -7.28 -9.15
CA GLY A 2 5.19 -6.06 -8.45
C GLY A 2 3.67 -5.99 -8.28
N ARG A 3 3.19 -5.23 -7.31
CA ARG A 3 1.75 -5.20 -6.96
C ARG A 3 0.89 -4.74 -8.13
N VAL A 4 1.35 -3.70 -8.84
CA VAL A 4 0.68 -3.16 -10.03
C VAL A 4 0.52 -4.23 -11.12
N CYS A 5 1.51 -5.11 -11.31
CA CYS A 5 1.38 -6.17 -12.32
C CYS A 5 0.29 -7.18 -11.97
N LYS A 6 0.17 -7.52 -10.68
CA LYS A 6 -0.88 -8.41 -10.24
C LYS A 6 -2.25 -7.79 -10.46
N GLU A 7 -2.39 -6.50 -10.15
CA GLU A 7 -3.67 -5.80 -10.35
C GLU A 7 -4.03 -5.62 -11.82
N VAL A 8 -3.04 -5.32 -12.68
CA VAL A 8 -3.26 -5.28 -14.12
C VAL A 8 -3.64 -6.66 -14.64
N GLN A 9 -3.02 -7.74 -14.14
CA GLN A 9 -3.43 -9.10 -14.49
C GLN A 9 -4.85 -9.42 -14.05
N ASP A 10 -5.19 -9.10 -12.79
CA ASP A 10 -6.54 -9.31 -12.24
C ASP A 10 -7.56 -8.51 -13.07
N TRP A 11 -7.24 -7.28 -13.48
CA TRP A 11 -8.08 -6.47 -14.36
C TRP A 11 -8.23 -7.08 -15.76
N VAL A 12 -7.14 -7.58 -16.37
CA VAL A 12 -7.19 -8.26 -17.67
C VAL A 12 -8.08 -9.51 -17.58
N GLU A 13 -7.98 -10.27 -16.49
CA GLU A 13 -8.81 -11.46 -16.26
C GLU A 13 -10.29 -11.07 -16.07
N GLU A 14 -10.60 -10.06 -15.27
CA GLU A 14 -11.99 -9.70 -14.99
C GLU A 14 -12.69 -8.92 -16.10
N GLN A 15 -12.00 -7.95 -16.71
CA GLN A 15 -12.61 -6.99 -17.65
C GLN A 15 -12.40 -7.35 -19.12
N VAL A 16 -11.40 -8.18 -19.44
CA VAL A 16 -11.11 -8.59 -20.83
C VAL A 16 -11.46 -10.05 -21.05
N GLU A 17 -10.93 -10.97 -20.23
CA GLU A 17 -11.11 -12.40 -20.46
C GLU A 17 -12.55 -12.87 -20.20
N LYS A 18 -13.12 -12.62 -19.01
CA LYS A 18 -14.49 -13.09 -18.69
C LYS A 18 -15.56 -12.62 -19.68
N PRO A 19 -15.60 -11.34 -20.12
CA PRO A 19 -16.57 -10.89 -21.10
C PRO A 19 -16.37 -11.55 -22.47
N ILE A 20 -15.12 -11.70 -22.91
CA ILE A 20 -14.81 -12.34 -24.20
C ILE A 20 -15.18 -13.83 -24.16
N GLU A 21 -14.85 -14.56 -23.10
CA GLU A 21 -15.25 -15.96 -22.94
C GLU A 21 -16.77 -16.12 -22.97
N THR A 22 -17.49 -15.22 -22.30
CA THR A 22 -18.96 -15.21 -22.31
C THR A 22 -19.50 -15.03 -23.73
N TRP A 23 -18.94 -14.11 -24.50
CA TRP A 23 -19.32 -13.88 -25.89
C TRP A 23 -18.99 -15.09 -26.81
N VAL A 24 -17.82 -15.69 -26.66
CA VAL A 24 -17.44 -16.91 -27.41
C VAL A 24 -18.38 -18.08 -27.09
N ASN A 25 -18.79 -18.23 -25.83
CA ASN A 25 -19.74 -19.27 -25.40
C ASN A 25 -21.16 -18.99 -25.93
N GLN A 26 -21.58 -17.72 -26.04
CA GLN A 26 -22.85 -17.36 -26.67
C GLN A 26 -22.84 -17.69 -28.17
N LEU A 27 -21.75 -17.39 -28.88
CA LEU A 27 -21.57 -17.79 -30.28
C LEU A 27 -21.66 -19.31 -30.46
N GLN A 28 -21.10 -20.09 -29.53
CA GLN A 28 -21.23 -21.55 -29.56
C GLN A 28 -22.70 -21.98 -29.55
N LYS A 29 -23.48 -21.44 -28.60
CA LYS A 29 -24.91 -21.75 -28.49
C LYS A 29 -25.68 -21.36 -29.74
N VAL A 30 -25.44 -20.16 -30.26
CA VAL A 30 -26.08 -19.71 -31.51
C VAL A 30 -25.76 -20.67 -32.65
N CYS A 31 -24.51 -21.08 -32.82
CA CYS A 31 -24.13 -22.02 -33.89
C CYS A 31 -24.66 -23.46 -33.67
N GLU A 32 -24.81 -23.91 -32.43
CA GLU A 32 -25.41 -25.21 -32.09
C GLU A 32 -26.93 -25.22 -32.36
N GLU A 33 -27.63 -24.16 -31.93
CA GLU A 33 -29.07 -23.96 -32.05
C GLU A 33 -29.50 -23.55 -33.46
N GLN A 34 -28.56 -23.12 -34.33
CA GLN A 34 -28.91 -22.69 -35.68
C GLN A 34 -29.46 -23.85 -36.53
N ASP A 35 -30.65 -23.61 -37.10
CA ASP A 35 -31.33 -24.56 -37.97
C ASP A 35 -30.60 -24.75 -39.30
N CYS A 36 -30.59 -26.00 -39.79
CA CYS A 36 -30.01 -26.29 -41.08
C CYS A 36 -30.86 -25.68 -42.19
N ASN A 37 -30.24 -24.78 -42.97
CA ASN A 37 -30.80 -24.36 -44.24
C ASN A 37 -30.53 -25.44 -45.30
N TRP A 38 -31.55 -26.26 -45.56
CA TRP A 38 -31.47 -27.41 -46.48
C TRP A 38 -31.24 -26.99 -47.93
N TRP A 39 -31.72 -25.81 -48.34
CA TRP A 39 -31.49 -25.23 -49.67
C TRP A 39 -30.02 -24.88 -49.95
N CYS A 40 -29.20 -24.80 -48.91
CA CYS A 40 -27.77 -24.52 -49.01
C CYS A 40 -26.94 -25.70 -48.46
N LEU A 41 -27.46 -26.95 -48.52
CA LEU A 41 -26.75 -28.16 -48.07
C LEU A 41 -26.25 -28.09 -46.60
N CYS A 42 -26.97 -27.40 -45.72
CA CYS A 42 -26.55 -27.11 -44.34
C CYS A 42 -25.22 -26.32 -44.21
N CYS A 43 -24.70 -25.70 -45.28
CA CYS A 43 -23.44 -24.92 -45.23
C CYS A 43 -23.45 -23.82 -44.17
N ASN A 44 -24.62 -23.24 -43.86
CA ASN A 44 -24.81 -22.29 -42.76
C ASN A 44 -24.26 -22.81 -41.42
N LYS A 45 -24.67 -24.02 -41.02
CA LYS A 45 -24.30 -24.60 -39.72
C LYS A 45 -22.80 -24.92 -39.64
N TRP A 46 -22.25 -25.43 -40.73
CA TRP A 46 -20.83 -25.75 -40.82
C TRP A 46 -19.94 -24.48 -40.84
N LEU A 47 -20.34 -23.45 -41.58
CA LEU A 47 -19.66 -22.15 -41.59
C LEU A 47 -19.72 -21.45 -40.23
N CYS A 48 -20.86 -21.52 -39.52
CA CYS A 48 -20.98 -20.98 -38.17
C CYS A 48 -20.03 -21.68 -37.21
N TRP A 49 -20.02 -23.03 -37.23
CA TRP A 49 -19.11 -23.82 -36.38
C TRP A 49 -17.63 -23.49 -36.66
N MET A 50 -17.23 -23.42 -37.93
CA MET A 50 -15.87 -23.05 -38.32
C MET A 50 -15.51 -21.62 -37.88
N THR A 51 -16.45 -20.69 -37.99
CA THR A 51 -16.28 -19.31 -37.50
C THR A 51 -16.07 -19.30 -35.98
N TRP A 52 -16.87 -20.05 -35.24
CA TRP A 52 -16.71 -20.19 -33.79
C TRP A 52 -15.34 -20.77 -33.41
N VAL A 53 -14.89 -21.86 -34.06
CA VAL A 53 -13.56 -22.44 -33.81
C VAL A 53 -12.47 -21.41 -34.07
N LEU A 54 -12.54 -20.71 -35.20
CA LEU A 54 -11.55 -19.69 -35.56
C LEU A 54 -11.52 -18.55 -34.53
N VAL A 55 -12.68 -18.02 -34.16
CA VAL A 55 -12.81 -16.99 -33.13
C VAL A 55 -12.24 -17.47 -31.80
N LYS A 56 -12.56 -18.70 -31.37
CA LYS A 56 -12.07 -19.28 -30.11
C LYS A 56 -10.55 -19.41 -30.11
N VAL A 57 -9.95 -19.90 -31.20
CA VAL A 57 -8.50 -20.03 -31.33
C VAL A 57 -7.82 -18.66 -31.34
N VAL A 58 -8.33 -17.70 -32.13
CA VAL A 58 -7.76 -16.34 -32.19
C VAL A 58 -7.83 -15.67 -30.83
N THR A 59 -8.98 -15.72 -30.16
CA THR A 59 -9.17 -15.18 -28.82
C THR A 59 -8.22 -15.83 -27.82
N PHE A 60 -8.10 -17.16 -27.82
CA PHE A 60 -7.19 -17.87 -26.93
C PHE A 60 -5.74 -17.42 -27.12
N VAL A 61 -5.29 -17.30 -28.38
CA VAL A 61 -3.95 -16.81 -28.69
C VAL A 61 -3.77 -15.37 -28.24
N VAL A 62 -4.71 -14.46 -28.56
CA VAL A 62 -4.62 -13.04 -28.20
C VAL A 62 -4.61 -12.83 -26.69
N VAL A 63 -5.49 -13.50 -25.93
CA VAL A 63 -5.53 -13.40 -24.46
C VAL A 63 -4.27 -14.01 -23.84
N THR A 64 -3.84 -15.17 -24.31
CA THR A 64 -2.63 -15.84 -23.79
C THR A 64 -1.39 -14.99 -24.04
N VAL A 65 -1.19 -14.53 -25.28
CA VAL A 65 -0.05 -13.68 -25.65
C VAL A 65 -0.14 -12.34 -24.93
N GLY A 66 -1.32 -11.72 -24.85
CA GLY A 66 -1.54 -10.46 -24.16
C GLY A 66 -1.17 -10.55 -22.68
N LYS A 67 -1.64 -11.60 -21.98
CA LYS A 67 -1.27 -11.86 -20.58
C LYS A 67 0.23 -12.05 -20.41
N TRP A 68 0.87 -12.80 -21.30
CA TRP A 68 2.30 -13.08 -21.24
C TRP A 68 3.14 -11.82 -21.50
N VAL A 69 2.82 -11.07 -22.55
CA VAL A 69 3.49 -9.80 -22.88
C VAL A 69 3.31 -8.81 -21.74
N THR A 70 2.10 -8.63 -21.24
CA THR A 70 1.82 -7.71 -20.13
C THR A 70 2.60 -8.11 -18.88
N ARG A 71 2.64 -9.41 -18.56
CA ARG A 71 3.41 -9.93 -17.43
C ARG A 71 4.91 -9.64 -17.60
N VAL A 72 5.49 -9.98 -18.74
CA VAL A 72 6.93 -9.79 -18.98
C VAL A 72 7.31 -8.32 -18.97
N VAL A 73 6.57 -7.48 -19.69
CA VAL A 73 6.83 -6.04 -19.73
C VAL A 73 6.69 -5.45 -18.33
N CYS A 74 5.64 -5.80 -17.60
CA CYS A 74 5.41 -5.26 -16.26
C CYS A 74 6.44 -5.76 -15.24
N GLU A 75 6.86 -7.03 -15.31
CA GLU A 75 7.94 -7.56 -14.46
C GLU A 75 9.28 -6.87 -14.79
N MET A 76 9.62 -6.68 -16.07
CA MET A 76 10.85 -5.97 -16.45
C MET A 76 10.84 -4.50 -16.01
N VAL A 77 9.74 -3.78 -16.24
CA VAL A 77 9.61 -2.36 -15.85
C VAL A 77 9.71 -2.21 -14.34
N ASN A 78 9.00 -3.05 -13.55
CA ASN A 78 9.08 -2.96 -12.10
C ASN A 78 10.45 -3.33 -11.56
N VAL A 79 11.15 -4.32 -12.15
CA VAL A 79 12.53 -4.62 -11.74
C VAL A 79 13.44 -3.42 -11.98
N VAL A 80 13.31 -2.73 -13.12
CA VAL A 80 14.11 -1.53 -13.41
C VAL A 80 13.74 -0.37 -12.48
N LEU A 81 12.45 -0.13 -12.24
CA LEU A 81 11.98 0.93 -11.34
C LEU A 81 12.38 0.66 -9.89
N ASP A 82 12.29 -0.59 -9.42
CA ASP A 82 12.71 -0.99 -8.08
C ASP A 82 14.23 -0.89 -7.93
N ALA A 83 15.01 -1.21 -8.97
CA ALA A 83 16.45 -1.03 -8.96
C ALA A 83 16.85 0.45 -8.89
N ILE A 84 16.19 1.31 -9.69
CA ILE A 84 16.38 2.76 -9.61
C ILE A 84 15.92 3.28 -8.23
N GLY A 85 14.78 2.78 -7.75
CA GLY A 85 14.22 3.11 -6.45
C GLY A 85 15.21 2.84 -5.32
N PHE A 86 15.76 1.63 -5.31
CA PHE A 86 16.82 1.22 -4.39
C PHE A 86 18.05 2.13 -4.47
N LEU A 87 18.54 2.45 -5.67
CA LEU A 87 19.69 3.35 -5.82
C LEU A 87 19.42 4.76 -5.28
N VAL A 88 18.22 5.29 -5.50
CA VAL A 88 17.84 6.60 -4.96
C VAL A 88 17.67 6.52 -3.45
N GLU A 89 17.04 5.48 -2.91
CA GLU A 89 16.90 5.28 -1.46
C GLU A 89 18.27 5.16 -0.78
N MET A 90 19.25 4.52 -1.43
CA MET A 90 20.65 4.50 -0.97
C MET A 90 21.31 5.90 -0.95
N VAL A 91 20.93 6.80 -1.85
CA VAL A 91 21.39 8.20 -1.80
C VAL A 91 20.64 8.96 -0.70
N LEU A 92 19.35 8.68 -0.50
CA LEU A 92 18.54 9.26 0.58
C LEU A 92 18.91 8.75 1.97
N SER A 93 19.63 7.62 2.07
CA SER A 93 20.19 7.12 3.33
C SER A 93 21.53 7.78 3.70
N ILE A 94 22.01 8.77 2.93
CA ILE A 94 23.19 9.56 3.31
C ILE A 94 22.78 10.49 4.47
N PRO A 95 23.49 10.48 5.61
CA PRO A 95 23.17 11.36 6.72
C PRO A 95 23.16 12.83 6.31
N ILE A 96 22.27 13.60 6.92
CA ILE A 96 22.01 15.03 6.72
C ILE A 96 21.44 15.33 5.34
N LEU A 97 22.21 15.12 4.27
CA LEU A 97 21.81 15.44 2.91
C LEU A 97 20.61 14.60 2.46
N GLY A 98 20.66 13.30 2.72
CA GLY A 98 19.57 12.38 2.42
C GLY A 98 18.33 12.65 3.28
N GLY A 99 18.51 12.95 4.56
CA GLY A 99 17.42 13.33 5.48
C GLY A 99 16.66 14.59 5.06
N ILE A 100 17.39 15.65 4.70
CA ILE A 100 16.79 16.89 4.17
C ILE A 100 16.07 16.61 2.85
N LEU A 101 16.72 15.91 1.93
CA LEU A 101 16.15 15.62 0.61
C LEU A 101 14.88 14.77 0.72
N ARG A 102 14.89 13.73 1.58
CA ARG A 102 13.71 12.90 1.88
C ARG A 102 12.57 13.73 2.42
N THR A 103 12.83 14.58 3.41
CA THR A 103 11.82 15.46 4.01
C THR A 103 11.17 16.35 2.93
N ILE A 104 11.99 16.97 2.07
CA ILE A 104 11.51 17.83 0.98
C ILE A 104 10.70 17.02 -0.05
N ILE A 105 11.21 15.90 -0.54
CA ILE A 105 10.53 15.06 -1.55
C ILE A 105 9.20 14.58 -1.02
N ASN A 106 9.16 14.05 0.21
CA ASN A 106 7.94 13.52 0.81
C ASN A 106 6.89 14.60 1.06
N TRP A 107 7.32 15.80 1.48
CA TRP A 107 6.42 16.94 1.65
C TRP A 107 5.90 17.45 0.31
N VAL A 108 6.77 17.63 -0.69
CA VAL A 108 6.38 18.08 -2.04
C VAL A 108 5.42 17.10 -2.70
N THR A 109 5.73 15.80 -2.66
CA THR A 109 4.87 14.76 -3.25
C THR A 109 3.51 14.70 -2.55
N GLU A 110 3.45 14.82 -1.21
CA GLU A 110 2.19 14.94 -0.48
C GLU A 110 1.35 16.12 -0.98
N VAL A 111 1.96 17.32 -1.10
CA VAL A 111 1.27 18.52 -1.58
C VAL A 111 0.74 18.32 -3.00
N ILE A 112 1.55 17.78 -3.91
CA ILE A 112 1.14 17.53 -5.30
C ILE A 112 -0.05 16.55 -5.35
N TRP A 113 0.03 15.42 -4.65
CA TRP A 113 -1.03 14.41 -4.69
C TRP A 113 -2.30 14.87 -4.00
N ARG A 114 -2.20 15.70 -2.97
CA ARG A 114 -3.35 16.39 -2.39
C ARG A 114 -4.00 17.34 -3.41
N LEU A 115 -3.23 18.16 -4.14
CA LEU A 115 -3.82 19.01 -5.18
C LEU A 115 -4.56 18.19 -6.25
N VAL A 116 -3.98 17.08 -6.70
CA VAL A 116 -4.61 16.16 -7.66
C VAL A 116 -5.87 15.51 -7.08
N GLY A 117 -5.80 15.08 -5.82
CA GLY A 117 -6.89 14.40 -5.12
C GLY A 117 -7.97 15.31 -4.54
N LEU A 118 -7.93 16.63 -4.77
CA LEU A 118 -8.84 17.58 -4.12
C LEU A 118 -10.32 17.26 -4.39
N PHE A 119 -10.65 16.81 -5.60
CA PHE A 119 -12.02 16.39 -5.93
C PHE A 119 -12.46 15.16 -5.12
N ASP A 120 -11.54 14.24 -4.85
CA ASP A 120 -11.80 13.05 -4.01
C ASP A 120 -11.98 13.43 -2.54
N PHE A 121 -11.23 14.42 -2.05
CA PHE A 121 -11.43 14.99 -0.72
C PHE A 121 -12.83 15.59 -0.57
N LEU A 122 -13.23 16.46 -1.49
CA LEU A 122 -14.56 17.07 -1.50
C LEU A 122 -15.66 16.00 -1.64
N GLY A 123 -15.47 15.02 -2.51
CA GLY A 123 -16.37 13.87 -2.64
C GLY A 123 -16.49 13.08 -1.33
N SER A 124 -15.36 12.81 -0.67
CA SER A 124 -15.33 12.09 0.62
C SER A 124 -16.03 12.85 1.73
N LEU A 125 -15.93 14.19 1.77
CA LEU A 125 -16.68 15.04 2.70
C LEU A 125 -18.18 14.98 2.45
N LEU A 126 -18.61 14.85 1.19
CA LEU A 126 -20.00 14.66 0.79
C LEU A 126 -20.49 13.20 0.96
N GLY A 127 -19.63 12.30 1.45
CA GLY A 127 -19.96 10.89 1.69
C GLY A 127 -19.70 9.95 0.49
N ILE A 128 -19.22 10.47 -0.65
CA ILE A 128 -18.82 9.65 -1.80
C ILE A 128 -17.45 9.04 -1.49
N ARG A 129 -17.45 7.81 -0.96
CA ARG A 129 -16.24 7.12 -0.49
C ARG A 129 -16.04 5.80 -1.22
N LEU A 130 -15.62 5.87 -2.48
CA LEU A 130 -15.22 4.68 -3.22
C LEU A 130 -14.08 3.96 -2.51
N ARG A 131 -14.10 2.63 -2.52
CA ARG A 131 -13.12 1.84 -1.76
C ARG A 131 -11.71 2.09 -2.29
N LYS A 132 -10.80 2.49 -1.39
CA LYS A 132 -9.39 2.74 -1.68
C LYS A 132 -8.51 1.66 -1.08
N LYS A 133 -7.23 1.68 -1.41
CA LYS A 133 -6.18 0.80 -0.89
C LYS A 133 -5.08 1.64 -0.24
N MET A 134 -4.47 1.08 0.78
CA MET A 134 -3.27 1.61 1.40
C MET A 134 -2.34 0.44 1.71
N TYR A 135 -1.04 0.62 1.45
CA TYR A 135 -0.04 -0.41 1.64
C TYR A 135 0.75 -0.14 2.92
N PHE A 136 0.99 -1.18 3.71
CA PHE A 136 1.84 -1.07 4.89
C PHE A 136 2.57 -2.36 5.21
N GLY A 137 3.75 -2.23 5.80
CA GLY A 137 4.60 -3.34 6.21
C GLY A 137 5.19 -3.09 7.57
N VAL A 138 5.65 -4.14 8.23
CA VAL A 138 6.37 -4.02 9.51
C VAL A 138 7.85 -4.36 9.31
N VAL A 139 8.73 -3.57 9.92
CA VAL A 139 10.15 -3.86 10.05
C VAL A 139 10.51 -3.96 11.53
N VAL A 140 11.18 -5.06 11.89
CA VAL A 140 11.57 -5.39 13.26
C VAL A 140 13.09 -5.45 13.32
N PRO A 141 13.75 -4.57 14.08
CA PRO A 141 15.19 -4.67 14.32
C PRO A 141 15.53 -5.94 15.10
N SER A 142 16.66 -6.53 14.77
CA SER A 142 17.29 -7.58 15.58
C SER A 142 18.32 -6.97 16.53
N VAL A 143 18.24 -7.28 17.82
CA VAL A 143 19.25 -6.93 18.83
C VAL A 143 19.89 -8.21 19.32
N ASN A 144 21.22 -8.33 19.16
CA ASN A 144 21.98 -9.55 19.50
C ASN A 144 21.45 -10.84 18.82
N GLY A 145 21.02 -10.73 17.56
CA GLY A 145 20.51 -11.86 16.77
C GLY A 145 19.12 -12.35 17.17
N ARG A 146 18.37 -11.56 17.95
CA ARG A 146 16.97 -11.84 18.29
C ARG A 146 16.09 -10.63 17.98
N PRO A 147 14.85 -10.84 17.47
CA PRO A 147 13.92 -9.75 17.28
C PRO A 147 13.51 -9.16 18.63
N ILE A 148 13.25 -7.84 18.65
CA ILE A 148 12.87 -7.11 19.88
C ILE A 148 11.52 -7.59 20.43
N VAL A 149 10.63 -8.02 19.54
CA VAL A 149 9.28 -8.47 19.86
C VAL A 149 8.92 -9.72 19.05
N THR A 150 7.91 -10.47 19.50
CA THR A 150 7.33 -11.60 18.77
C THR A 150 6.38 -11.16 17.66
N ASP A 151 6.26 -11.99 16.62
CA ASP A 151 5.32 -11.76 15.52
C ASP A 151 3.86 -11.69 15.99
N ALA A 152 3.52 -12.40 17.07
CA ALA A 152 2.15 -12.42 17.62
C ALA A 152 1.74 -11.05 18.16
N ASP A 153 2.66 -10.34 18.83
CA ASP A 153 2.39 -8.99 19.34
C ASP A 153 2.26 -7.97 18.20
N ILE A 154 3.08 -8.13 17.15
CA ILE A 154 2.99 -7.32 15.93
C ILE A 154 1.67 -7.58 15.21
N GLN A 155 1.26 -8.84 15.10
CA GLN A 155 0.05 -9.20 14.36
C GLN A 155 -1.20 -8.56 14.96
N ARG A 156 -1.24 -8.37 16.29
CA ARG A 156 -2.34 -7.63 16.94
C ARG A 156 -2.44 -6.18 16.43
N GLN A 157 -1.30 -5.50 16.28
CA GLN A 157 -1.25 -4.13 15.72
C GLN A 157 -1.67 -4.11 14.25
N VAL A 158 -1.21 -5.10 13.48
CA VAL A 158 -1.53 -5.27 12.05
C VAL A 158 -3.03 -5.49 11.85
N ASP A 159 -3.63 -6.42 12.59
CA ASP A 159 -5.04 -6.78 12.47
C ASP A 159 -5.94 -5.61 12.87
N ALA A 160 -5.60 -4.89 13.94
CA ALA A 160 -6.33 -3.70 14.36
C ALA A 160 -6.21 -2.57 13.32
N ALA A 161 -5.04 -2.33 12.74
CA ALA A 161 -4.90 -1.35 11.66
C ALA A 161 -5.76 -1.73 10.43
N ILE A 162 -5.80 -3.01 10.07
CA ILE A 162 -6.65 -3.51 8.97
C ILE A 162 -8.13 -3.27 9.29
N ASP A 163 -8.62 -3.68 10.48
CA ASP A 163 -10.02 -3.48 10.87
C ASP A 163 -10.40 -1.99 10.90
N LEU A 164 -9.58 -1.17 11.55
CA LEU A 164 -9.90 0.23 11.78
C LEU A 164 -10.01 1.02 10.48
N TYR A 165 -9.05 0.86 9.57
CA TYR A 165 -9.09 1.57 8.29
C TYR A 165 -10.16 1.03 7.34
N ASP A 166 -10.47 -0.26 7.41
CA ASP A 166 -11.56 -0.85 6.64
C ASP A 166 -12.91 -0.29 7.09
N ARG A 167 -13.19 -0.38 8.39
CA ARG A 167 -14.45 0.00 9.00
C ARG A 167 -14.67 1.51 9.06
N LEU A 168 -13.65 2.29 9.40
CA LEU A 168 -13.79 3.73 9.60
C LEU A 168 -13.65 4.51 8.28
N CYS A 169 -12.73 4.09 7.41
CA CYS A 169 -12.33 4.89 6.26
C CYS A 169 -12.75 4.29 4.90
N ASN A 170 -13.29 3.08 4.86
CA ASN A 170 -13.48 2.29 3.64
C ASN A 170 -12.18 2.19 2.82
N ILE A 171 -11.09 1.89 3.51
CA ILE A 171 -9.76 1.69 2.94
C ILE A 171 -9.34 0.24 3.19
N ARG A 172 -9.06 -0.49 2.12
CA ARG A 172 -8.47 -1.82 2.18
C ARG A 172 -6.98 -1.69 2.48
N MET A 173 -6.60 -2.01 3.71
CA MET A 173 -5.20 -2.11 4.11
C MET A 173 -4.59 -3.38 3.52
N ILE A 174 -3.51 -3.25 2.76
CA ILE A 174 -2.78 -4.37 2.16
C ILE A 174 -1.48 -4.55 2.96
N PHE A 175 -1.48 -5.56 3.82
CA PHE A 175 -0.32 -5.92 4.62
C PHE A 175 0.74 -6.63 3.77
N THR A 176 1.98 -6.15 3.85
CA THR A 176 3.09 -6.59 2.99
C THR A 176 4.05 -7.55 3.71
N GLY A 177 3.71 -7.96 4.93
CA GLY A 177 4.46 -8.91 5.76
C GLY A 177 5.32 -8.23 6.84
N ILE A 178 5.89 -9.06 7.71
CA ILE A 178 6.89 -8.67 8.71
C ILE A 178 8.28 -8.94 8.12
N CYS A 179 9.20 -8.00 8.24
CA CYS A 179 10.62 -8.22 7.95
C CYS A 179 11.45 -8.04 9.22
N HIS A 180 12.22 -9.07 9.58
CA HIS A 180 13.23 -8.95 10.62
C HIS A 180 14.54 -8.52 9.96
N THR A 181 15.00 -7.31 10.29
CA THR A 181 16.22 -6.77 9.70
C THR A 181 17.42 -7.12 10.55
N ASP A 182 18.48 -7.60 9.90
CA ASP A 182 19.80 -7.82 10.50
C ASP A 182 20.70 -6.57 10.38
N VAL A 183 20.20 -5.49 9.79
CA VAL A 183 20.87 -4.20 9.80
C VAL A 183 21.02 -3.75 11.25
N ALA A 184 22.26 -3.52 11.69
CA ALA A 184 22.54 -3.07 13.03
C ALA A 184 21.89 -1.71 13.27
N ALA A 185 20.90 -1.68 14.16
CA ALA A 185 20.23 -0.44 14.52
C ALA A 185 21.15 0.42 15.41
N PRO A 186 21.36 1.70 15.06
CA PRO A 186 21.99 2.66 15.96
C PRO A 186 21.07 2.96 17.15
N ASP A 187 21.58 3.60 18.20
CA ASP A 187 20.78 3.90 19.40
C ASP A 187 19.55 4.75 19.08
N ASP A 188 19.68 5.73 18.17
CA ASP A 188 18.59 6.56 17.65
C ASP A 188 17.63 5.81 16.70
N GLY A 189 18.01 4.64 16.21
CA GLY A 189 17.14 3.70 15.49
C GLY A 189 16.38 2.74 16.42
N LEU A 190 16.65 2.80 17.73
CA LEU A 190 16.03 1.94 18.76
C LEU A 190 15.30 2.74 19.84
N VAL A 191 15.74 3.97 20.10
CA VAL A 191 15.14 4.91 21.04
C VAL A 191 14.84 6.20 20.28
N VAL A 192 13.55 6.45 19.99
CA VAL A 192 13.14 7.54 19.09
C VAL A 192 12.51 8.68 19.88
N GLY A 193 12.99 9.90 19.66
CA GLY A 193 12.34 11.12 20.17
C GLY A 193 11.09 11.44 19.37
N CYS A 194 9.95 11.63 20.02
CA CYS A 194 8.70 12.09 19.43
C CYS A 194 8.44 13.56 19.75
N ASP A 195 9.40 14.39 19.38
CA ASP A 195 9.33 15.84 19.50
C ASP A 195 10.04 16.51 18.32
N GLY A 196 10.16 17.84 18.37
CA GLY A 196 10.90 18.58 17.35
C GLY A 196 12.38 18.18 17.27
N GLY A 197 13.01 17.78 18.38
CA GLY A 197 14.38 17.26 18.40
C GLY A 197 14.48 15.92 17.69
N GLY A 198 13.53 15.03 17.94
CA GLY A 198 13.33 13.77 17.22
C GLY A 198 13.22 13.94 15.71
N PHE A 199 12.39 14.89 15.28
CA PHE A 199 12.24 15.24 13.86
C PHE A 199 13.58 15.61 13.19
N PHE A 200 14.40 16.43 13.85
CA PHE A 200 15.73 16.80 13.30
C PHE A 200 16.78 15.70 13.49
N SER A 201 16.67 14.86 14.52
CA SER A 201 17.53 13.69 14.72
C SER A 201 17.37 12.67 13.58
N ASP A 202 16.17 12.62 12.98
CA ASP A 202 15.90 11.79 11.82
C ASP A 202 16.71 12.19 10.58
N TRP A 203 17.14 13.46 10.49
CA TRP A 203 18.04 13.87 9.43
C TRP A 203 19.43 13.24 9.54
N TRP A 204 19.78 12.64 10.69
CA TRP A 204 21.07 12.04 10.95
C TRP A 204 21.05 10.50 10.79
N VAL A 205 21.60 9.78 11.75
CA VAL A 205 21.94 8.36 11.63
C VAL A 205 20.70 7.49 11.78
N GLY A 206 19.76 7.85 12.66
CA GLY A 206 18.49 7.16 12.88
C GLY A 206 17.62 7.11 11.62
N GLY A 207 17.36 8.24 10.98
CA GLY A 207 16.57 8.24 9.73
C GLY A 207 17.32 7.63 8.55
N SER A 208 18.65 7.70 8.53
CA SER A 208 19.45 6.94 7.55
C SER A 208 19.27 5.43 7.72
N TYR A 209 19.21 4.96 8.97
CA TYR A 209 18.91 3.56 9.30
C TYR A 209 17.50 3.18 8.86
N PHE A 210 16.47 3.98 9.15
CA PHE A 210 15.09 3.66 8.76
C PHE A 210 14.92 3.57 7.23
N GLU A 211 15.55 4.47 6.47
CA GLU A 211 15.52 4.38 5.01
C GLU A 211 16.27 3.16 4.49
N PHE A 212 17.49 2.91 4.99
CA PHE A 212 18.28 1.77 4.56
C PHE A 212 17.59 0.44 4.90
N ALA A 213 17.07 0.31 6.12
CA ALA A 213 16.32 -0.86 6.54
C ALA A 213 15.05 -1.05 5.69
N SER A 214 14.33 0.02 5.36
CA SER A 214 13.18 -0.02 4.46
C SER A 214 13.56 -0.49 3.05
N ALA A 215 14.64 0.05 2.49
CA ALA A 215 15.13 -0.31 1.16
C ALA A 215 15.54 -1.80 1.10
N THR A 216 16.17 -2.32 2.15
CA THR A 216 16.61 -3.73 2.19
C THR A 216 15.48 -4.71 2.52
N CYS A 217 14.60 -4.37 3.46
CA CYS A 217 13.51 -5.26 3.88
C CYS A 217 12.29 -5.22 2.96
N LYS A 218 12.02 -4.05 2.36
CA LYS A 218 10.82 -3.76 1.57
C LYS A 218 11.21 -3.15 0.21
N PRO A 219 12.00 -3.86 -0.63
CA PRO A 219 12.49 -3.33 -1.90
C PRO A 219 11.40 -3.27 -3.00
N LYS A 220 10.36 -4.11 -2.89
CA LYS A 220 9.30 -4.22 -3.90
C LYS A 220 8.45 -2.95 -3.95
N ASP A 221 8.25 -2.42 -5.15
CA ASP A 221 7.51 -1.19 -5.39
C ASP A 221 8.08 0.02 -4.62
N SER A 222 9.38 -0.01 -4.28
CA SER A 222 10.08 1.04 -3.52
C SER A 222 9.99 2.41 -4.18
N PHE A 223 9.97 2.45 -5.52
CA PHE A 223 9.80 3.69 -6.28
C PHE A 223 8.52 4.46 -5.90
N ARG A 224 7.47 3.78 -5.41
CA ARG A 224 6.22 4.43 -4.95
C ARG A 224 6.45 5.30 -3.72
N ARG A 225 7.41 4.95 -2.85
CA ARG A 225 7.83 5.80 -1.73
C ARG A 225 8.51 7.08 -2.20
N LEU A 226 9.25 7.02 -3.31
CA LEU A 226 9.92 8.19 -3.90
C LEU A 226 8.95 9.15 -4.58
N ILE A 227 8.02 8.64 -5.38
CA ILE A 227 7.05 9.48 -6.10
C ILE A 227 5.83 9.84 -5.24
N GLY A 228 5.65 9.20 -4.09
CA GLY A 228 4.54 9.41 -3.15
C GLY A 228 3.25 8.67 -3.50
N LEU A 229 3.06 8.20 -4.74
CA LEU A 229 1.78 7.61 -5.19
C LEU A 229 1.56 6.19 -4.67
N GLY A 230 0.70 6.05 -3.66
CA GLY A 230 0.49 4.78 -2.97
C GLY A 230 1.76 4.33 -2.24
N ALA A 231 2.53 5.29 -1.75
CA ALA A 231 3.73 5.03 -0.95
C ALA A 231 3.38 4.10 0.22
N GLU A 232 4.14 3.03 0.38
CA GLU A 232 3.95 2.10 1.49
C GLU A 232 4.36 2.78 2.81
N ILE A 233 3.51 2.71 3.82
CA ILE A 233 3.85 3.15 5.18
C ILE A 233 4.56 1.99 5.90
N ILE A 234 5.79 2.20 6.33
CA ILE A 234 6.54 1.21 7.09
C ILE A 234 6.35 1.45 8.59
N VAL A 235 5.91 0.43 9.32
CA VAL A 235 5.83 0.46 10.78
C VAL A 235 7.12 -0.14 11.33
N PHE A 236 7.96 0.68 11.96
CA PHE A 236 9.17 0.25 12.64
C PHE A 236 8.86 -0.09 14.09
N ILE A 237 9.24 -1.29 14.51
CA ILE A 237 9.23 -1.63 15.93
C ILE A 237 10.50 -1.09 16.57
N VAL A 238 10.37 -0.24 17.58
CA VAL A 238 11.49 0.31 18.34
C VAL A 238 11.41 -0.14 19.79
N ARG A 239 12.51 0.08 20.54
CA ARG A 239 12.59 -0.31 21.95
C ARG A 239 11.86 0.66 22.86
N ASP A 240 11.97 1.95 22.54
CA ASP A 240 11.43 3.04 23.35
C ASP A 240 11.15 4.25 22.45
N VAL A 241 10.09 4.98 22.77
CA VAL A 241 9.68 6.24 22.17
C VAL A 241 9.60 7.25 23.30
N THR A 242 10.33 8.34 23.17
CA THR A 242 10.40 9.41 24.17
C THR A 242 9.56 10.61 23.72
N PRO A 243 9.06 11.46 24.64
CA PRO A 243 9.17 11.38 26.09
C PRO A 243 8.38 10.22 26.71
N SER A 244 8.65 9.91 27.99
CA SER A 244 8.04 8.77 28.69
C SER A 244 6.50 8.81 28.64
N GLY A 245 5.87 7.67 28.33
CA GLY A 245 4.42 7.55 28.21
C GLY A 245 3.90 7.68 26.78
N THR A 246 4.80 7.89 25.82
CA THR A 246 4.52 7.82 24.39
C THR A 246 4.84 6.40 23.89
N ASN A 247 3.92 5.77 23.14
CA ASN A 247 4.12 4.40 22.64
C ASN A 247 4.33 4.35 21.11
N GLY A 248 4.25 5.50 20.43
CA GLY A 248 4.36 5.60 18.99
C GLY A 248 4.77 7.01 18.57
N CYS A 249 5.33 7.11 17.37
CA CYS A 249 5.61 8.40 16.77
C CYS A 249 5.48 8.38 15.25
N SER A 250 5.05 9.53 14.75
CA SER A 250 4.93 9.83 13.34
C SER A 250 5.31 11.28 13.09
N PHE A 251 6.21 11.49 12.14
CA PHE A 251 6.61 12.83 11.70
C PHE A 251 5.71 13.35 10.56
N ALA A 252 4.44 12.95 10.57
CA ALA A 252 3.45 13.24 9.54
C ALA A 252 3.92 12.80 8.14
N SER A 253 3.49 13.49 7.08
CA SER A 253 3.77 13.09 5.69
C SER A 253 5.21 13.32 5.23
N THR A 254 6.10 13.76 6.13
CA THR A 254 7.52 14.00 5.80
C THR A 254 8.31 12.70 5.70
N HIS A 255 7.75 11.61 6.23
CA HIS A 255 8.33 10.27 6.22
C HIS A 255 7.28 9.28 5.70
N ASN A 256 7.75 8.18 5.10
CA ASN A 256 6.88 7.07 4.69
C ASN A 256 6.92 5.94 5.73
N TYR A 257 7.20 6.28 7.00
CA TYR A 257 7.23 5.33 8.08
C TYR A 257 6.75 5.97 9.39
N VAL A 258 6.39 5.09 10.31
CA VAL A 258 6.03 5.39 11.69
C VAL A 258 6.81 4.47 12.60
N VAL A 259 7.03 4.87 13.84
CA VAL A 259 7.69 4.05 14.85
C VAL A 259 6.70 3.72 15.94
N ILE A 260 6.73 2.49 16.44
CA ILE A 260 5.92 2.07 17.58
C ILE A 260 6.76 1.23 18.54
N GLU A 261 6.47 1.37 19.81
CA GLU A 261 6.78 0.33 20.78
C GLU A 261 5.75 -0.78 20.60
N ALA A 262 6.22 -2.03 20.49
CA ALA A 262 5.34 -3.19 20.52
C ALA A 262 5.75 -4.08 21.68
N LYS A 263 5.06 -3.93 22.80
CA LYS A 263 5.15 -4.73 24.01
C LYS A 263 3.92 -5.63 24.12
N PRO A 264 3.99 -6.74 24.89
CA PRO A 264 2.85 -7.63 25.08
C PRO A 264 1.59 -6.96 25.63
N THR A 265 1.74 -5.85 26.36
CA THR A 265 0.65 -5.06 26.96
C THR A 265 0.24 -3.84 26.16
N ASP A 266 0.88 -3.58 25.01
CA ASP A 266 0.57 -2.40 24.21
C ASP A 266 -0.80 -2.52 23.58
N GLN A 267 -1.37 -1.36 23.33
CA GLN A 267 -2.71 -1.28 22.82
C GLN A 267 -2.69 -1.46 21.32
N ALA A 268 -3.51 -2.37 20.80
CA ALA A 268 -3.46 -2.84 19.42
C ALA A 268 -3.69 -1.73 18.36
N PHE A 269 -4.10 -0.53 18.74
CA PHE A 269 -4.39 0.56 17.80
C PHE A 269 -3.22 1.51 17.55
N VAL A 270 -2.10 1.40 18.29
CA VAL A 270 -1.00 2.39 18.21
C VAL A 270 -0.47 2.52 16.78
N ALA A 271 -0.26 1.40 16.08
CA ALA A 271 0.12 1.45 14.67
C ALA A 271 -0.90 2.23 13.81
N ALA A 272 -2.19 1.99 14.01
CA ALA A 272 -3.24 2.68 13.27
C ALA A 272 -3.29 4.18 13.60
N HIS A 273 -3.04 4.55 14.85
CA HIS A 273 -2.96 5.95 15.29
C HIS A 273 -1.80 6.69 14.60
N GLU A 274 -0.59 6.12 14.63
CA GLU A 274 0.58 6.75 14.02
C GLU A 274 0.46 6.85 12.49
N MET A 275 -0.13 5.84 11.85
CA MET A 275 -0.46 5.90 10.42
C MET A 275 -1.49 7.00 10.12
N GLY A 276 -2.36 7.33 11.08
CA GLY A 276 -3.27 8.48 11.02
C GLY A 276 -2.48 9.79 10.96
N HIS A 277 -1.50 9.97 11.84
CA HIS A 277 -0.59 11.11 11.80
C HIS A 277 0.18 11.21 10.48
N ALA A 278 0.68 10.08 9.95
CA ALA A 278 1.36 10.04 8.65
C ALA A 278 0.46 10.58 7.51
N CYS A 279 -0.86 10.46 7.68
CA CYS A 279 -1.88 10.97 6.76
C CYS A 279 -2.45 12.36 7.14
N TRP A 280 -1.75 13.14 7.97
CA TRP A 280 -2.13 14.48 8.46
C TRP A 280 -3.31 14.52 9.44
N LEU A 281 -3.60 13.43 10.14
CA LEU A 281 -4.54 13.55 11.26
C LEU A 281 -3.85 14.21 12.46
N PRO A 282 -4.38 15.31 13.01
CA PRO A 282 -3.93 15.82 14.30
C PRO A 282 -4.55 15.00 15.43
N HIS A 283 -4.00 15.16 16.64
CA HIS A 283 -4.65 14.65 17.84
C HIS A 283 -6.06 15.24 18.01
N ASP A 284 -6.95 14.43 18.58
CA ASP A 284 -8.30 14.80 18.97
C ASP A 284 -8.48 14.58 20.48
N SER A 285 -9.16 15.48 21.18
CA SER A 285 -9.37 15.35 22.63
C SER A 285 -10.45 14.33 23.02
N ASP A 286 -11.30 13.91 22.09
CA ASP A 286 -12.35 12.92 22.35
C ASP A 286 -11.74 11.53 22.58
N THR A 287 -12.02 10.93 23.74
CA THR A 287 -11.50 9.60 24.12
C THR A 287 -12.08 8.47 23.29
N ALA A 288 -13.17 8.72 22.56
CA ALA A 288 -13.69 7.81 21.56
C ALA A 288 -12.97 7.92 20.21
N ASN A 289 -12.19 8.97 19.97
CA ASN A 289 -11.52 9.18 18.69
C ASN A 289 -10.25 8.33 18.58
N LEU A 290 -10.01 7.75 17.39
CA LEU A 290 -8.76 7.01 17.12
C LEU A 290 -7.53 7.89 17.34
N MET A 291 -7.64 9.19 17.06
CA MET A 291 -6.55 10.17 17.21
C MET A 291 -6.45 10.74 18.62
N ASN A 292 -7.05 10.09 19.63
CA ASN A 292 -6.81 10.49 21.02
C ASN A 292 -5.34 10.26 21.41
N PRO A 293 -4.66 11.24 22.03
CA PRO A 293 -3.26 11.08 22.46
C PRO A 293 -3.10 10.11 23.63
N VAL A 294 -4.20 9.66 24.22
CA VAL A 294 -4.28 8.61 25.23
C VAL A 294 -5.01 7.42 24.62
N THR A 295 -4.94 6.26 25.27
CA THR A 295 -5.71 5.06 24.95
C THR A 295 -7.16 5.35 24.52
N PRO A 296 -7.51 5.20 23.23
CA PRO A 296 -8.88 5.21 22.78
C PRO A 296 -9.66 4.04 23.38
N VAL A 297 -10.98 4.20 23.45
CA VAL A 297 -11.89 3.10 23.73
C VAL A 297 -11.74 1.96 22.72
N ALA A 298 -12.13 0.74 23.09
CA ALA A 298 -11.94 -0.47 22.27
C ALA A 298 -12.48 -0.38 20.83
N ASN A 299 -13.48 0.47 20.58
CA ASN A 299 -14.06 0.72 19.27
C ASN A 299 -13.99 2.22 18.93
N PRO A 300 -12.82 2.71 18.48
CA PRO A 300 -12.67 4.14 18.23
C PRO A 300 -13.41 4.57 16.96
N VAL A 301 -13.62 5.89 16.84
CA VAL A 301 -14.25 6.56 15.71
C VAL A 301 -13.30 7.57 15.07
N LEU A 302 -13.63 8.00 13.85
CA LEU A 302 -13.02 9.16 13.19
C LEU A 302 -14.13 10.07 12.70
N THR A 303 -13.91 11.38 12.77
CA THR A 303 -14.82 12.38 12.20
C THR A 303 -14.85 12.30 10.68
N ASN A 304 -15.90 12.83 10.05
CA ASN A 304 -16.01 12.90 8.59
C ASN A 304 -14.78 13.60 7.95
N VAL A 305 -14.30 14.67 8.59
CA VAL A 305 -13.14 15.42 8.12
C VAL A 305 -11.87 14.58 8.23
N GLN A 306 -11.65 13.88 9.35
CA GLN A 306 -10.49 13.00 9.50
C GLN A 306 -10.53 11.86 8.46
N ILE A 307 -11.68 11.23 8.24
CA ILE A 307 -11.82 10.19 7.21
C ILE A 307 -11.47 10.75 5.82
N ALA A 308 -11.97 11.93 5.47
CA ALA A 308 -11.65 12.57 4.20
C ALA A 308 -10.16 12.92 4.08
N LEU A 309 -9.53 13.42 5.15
CA LEU A 309 -8.10 13.75 5.18
C LEU A 309 -7.21 12.52 4.98
N VAL A 310 -7.52 11.41 5.63
CA VAL A 310 -6.80 10.13 5.45
C VAL A 310 -6.91 9.68 4.01
N ARG A 311 -8.12 9.65 3.47
CA ARG A 311 -8.38 9.20 2.09
C ARG A 311 -7.70 10.07 1.04
N TRP A 312 -7.41 11.31 1.39
CA TRP A 312 -6.74 12.31 0.55
C TRP A 312 -5.20 12.28 0.63
N SER A 313 -4.63 11.43 1.48
CA SER A 313 -3.19 11.21 1.61
C SER A 313 -2.57 10.56 0.36
N LYS A 314 -1.29 10.84 0.09
CA LYS A 314 -0.53 10.18 -1.00
C LYS A 314 -0.46 8.65 -0.84
N HIS A 315 -0.61 8.15 0.38
CA HIS A 315 -0.62 6.73 0.71
C HIS A 315 -1.89 6.00 0.25
N CYS A 316 -2.98 6.73 -0.05
CA CYS A 316 -4.29 6.20 -0.38
C CYS A 316 -4.57 6.24 -1.89
N VAL A 317 -4.67 5.07 -2.52
CA VAL A 317 -4.83 4.93 -3.98
C VAL A 317 -6.02 4.05 -4.35
N TYR A 318 -6.46 4.15 -5.61
CA TYR A 318 -7.49 3.27 -6.16
C TYR A 318 -6.91 1.97 -6.74
N PHE A 319 -5.62 1.99 -7.11
CA PHE A 319 -4.85 0.89 -7.69
C PHE A 319 -3.63 0.59 -6.81
#